data_AF-A0A429ZTS2-F1
#
_entry.id   AF-A0A429ZTS2-F1
#
_cell.length_a   1.000
_cell.length_b   1.000
_cell.length_c   1.000
_cell.angle_alpha   90.00
_cell.angle_beta   90.00
_cell.angle_gamma   90.00
#
_symmetry.space_group_name_H-M   'P 1'
#
loop_
_entity.id
_entity.type
_entity.pdbx_description
1 polymer ?
#
loop_
_entity_poly.entity_id
_entity_poly.type
_entity_poly.pdbx_seq_one_letter_code
_entity_poly.pdbx_strand_id
1 'polypeptide(L)'
;MMNQHNTFKDAVADLNYPLGTVIAKEKEDLTPRQKKTLLTQTKMYIQLQEIIKKITPELAPAEEIIGYMPFTNEANSGMGTSGIMGMTYVTTPEAKNYRDNFLDLRGNRLMIFTQERMIFMVIIDFLETQSFFSHPYESIDGIRFEKHQVGYFDWDNRKFLPKRKKLNWYTLDFQAGKNVFTEILQEKEAQQFASYLTDIPKLKAVTTDNRTHRKNLFDYLFSNTHLAYNLFNGFFILLIASLLIYFAYLVLTGKTNIIEWIKEMNKINAGTSSLMIVLKNLIS
;
A
#
# COMPACT_ATOMS: atom_id res chain seq x y z
N MET A 1 -8.47 17.36 -11.21
CA MET A 1 -7.58 16.19 -11.40
C MET A 1 -8.23 15.27 -12.41
N MET A 2 -7.54 14.98 -13.52
CA MET A 2 -8.02 14.05 -14.54
C MET A 2 -8.20 12.68 -13.91
N ASN A 3 -9.38 12.09 -14.10
CA ASN A 3 -9.62 10.67 -13.87
C ASN A 3 -8.70 9.91 -14.84
N GLN A 4 -7.49 9.55 -14.40
CA GLN A 4 -6.59 8.74 -15.22
C GLN A 4 -7.25 7.36 -15.34
N HIS A 5 -7.71 7.05 -16.54
CA HIS A 5 -8.26 5.74 -16.88
C HIS A 5 -7.23 4.67 -16.52
N ASN A 6 -7.57 3.80 -15.58
CA ASN A 6 -6.66 2.81 -15.05
C ASN A 6 -7.04 1.43 -15.60
N THR A 7 -6.35 1.03 -16.67
CA THR A 7 -6.65 -0.20 -17.41
C THR A 7 -6.62 -1.46 -16.55
N PHE A 8 -5.89 -1.45 -15.43
CA PHE A 8 -5.92 -2.55 -14.46
C PHE A 8 -7.24 -2.60 -13.68
N LYS A 9 -7.69 -1.46 -13.14
CA LYS A 9 -8.97 -1.38 -12.44
C LYS A 9 -10.14 -1.77 -13.35
N ASP A 10 -10.10 -1.33 -14.61
CA ASP A 10 -11.13 -1.65 -15.59
C ASP A 10 -11.13 -3.14 -15.94
N ALA A 11 -9.96 -3.74 -16.17
CA ALA A 11 -9.85 -5.18 -16.43
C ALA A 11 -10.31 -6.03 -15.24
N VAL A 12 -10.07 -5.61 -14.00
CA VAL A 12 -10.58 -6.30 -12.80
C VAL A 12 -12.08 -6.10 -12.64
N ALA A 13 -12.63 -4.94 -13.02
CA ALA A 13 -14.08 -4.76 -13.05
C ALA A 13 -14.74 -5.77 -14.01
N ASP A 14 -14.16 -6.01 -15.18
CA ASP A 14 -14.64 -7.02 -16.15
C ASP A 14 -14.55 -8.47 -15.64
N LEU A 15 -13.76 -8.74 -14.59
CA LEU A 15 -13.78 -10.05 -13.92
C LEU A 15 -15.00 -10.20 -13.00
N ASN A 16 -15.41 -9.11 -12.35
CA ASN A 16 -16.56 -9.11 -11.44
C ASN A 16 -17.90 -9.08 -12.18
N TYR A 17 -17.90 -8.57 -13.41
CA TYR A 17 -19.09 -8.47 -14.24
C TYR A 17 -18.82 -9.15 -15.58
N PRO A 18 -19.55 -10.21 -15.97
CA PRO A 18 -19.33 -10.87 -17.24
C PRO A 18 -19.39 -9.85 -18.39
N LEU A 19 -18.46 -9.97 -19.34
CA LEU A 19 -18.06 -9.11 -20.47
C LEU A 19 -19.16 -8.49 -21.38
N GLY A 20 -20.45 -8.55 -21.01
CA GLY A 20 -21.58 -8.08 -21.81
C GLY A 20 -22.05 -6.64 -21.55
N THR A 21 -21.50 -5.91 -20.58
CA THR A 21 -22.01 -4.55 -20.24
C THR A 21 -21.22 -3.39 -20.85
N VAL A 22 -20.00 -3.64 -21.36
CA VAL A 22 -19.12 -2.59 -21.89
C VAL A 22 -19.16 -2.47 -23.43
N ILE A 23 -19.70 -3.47 -24.14
CA ILE A 23 -19.77 -3.48 -25.63
C ILE A 23 -21.21 -3.27 -26.14
N ALA A 24 -22.04 -2.53 -25.40
CA ALA A 24 -23.42 -2.23 -25.80
C ALA A 24 -23.71 -0.72 -25.77
N LYS A 25 -22.86 0.06 -26.44
CA LYS A 25 -23.01 1.47 -26.87
C LYS A 25 -21.67 1.79 -27.54
N GLU A 26 -21.49 1.90 -28.86
CA GLU A 26 -22.20 2.66 -29.89
C GLU A 26 -21.80 2.09 -31.27
N LYS A 27 -22.63 2.30 -32.31
CA LYS A 27 -22.38 1.94 -33.72
C LYS A 27 -21.31 2.83 -34.39
N GLU A 28 -20.34 3.34 -33.65
CA GLU A 28 -19.34 4.30 -34.13
C GLU A 28 -17.94 3.69 -34.10
N ASP A 29 -17.17 3.92 -35.16
CA ASP A 29 -15.79 3.42 -35.25
C ASP A 29 -14.93 4.03 -34.15
N LEU A 30 -14.36 3.17 -33.29
CA LEU A 30 -13.48 3.60 -32.21
C LEU A 30 -12.29 4.41 -32.75
N THR A 31 -11.98 5.52 -32.07
CA THR A 31 -10.76 6.30 -32.35
C THR A 31 -9.50 5.45 -32.11
N PRO A 32 -8.36 5.78 -32.75
CA PRO A 32 -7.10 5.05 -32.52
C PRO A 32 -6.69 4.99 -31.04
N ARG A 33 -6.98 6.03 -30.26
CA ARG A 33 -6.72 6.07 -28.81
C ARG A 33 -7.59 5.08 -28.05
N GLN A 34 -8.89 5.05 -28.34
CA GLN A 34 -9.81 4.09 -27.72
C GLN A 34 -9.45 2.66 -28.08
N LYS A 35 -9.08 2.39 -29.34
CA LYS A 35 -8.58 1.07 -29.78
C LYS A 35 -7.34 0.65 -28.99
N LYS A 36 -6.38 1.55 -28.77
CA LYS A 36 -5.18 1.28 -27.95
C LYS A 36 -5.55 0.99 -26.49
N THR A 37 -6.42 1.79 -25.88
CA THR A 37 -6.88 1.58 -24.49
C THR A 37 -7.58 0.22 -24.36
N LEU A 38 -8.51 -0.08 -25.28
CA LEU A 38 -9.23 -1.35 -25.30
C LEU A 38 -8.26 -2.53 -25.45
N LEU A 39 -7.29 -2.45 -26.36
CA LEU A 39 -6.26 -3.48 -26.52
C LEU A 39 -5.47 -3.70 -25.21
N THR A 40 -5.06 -2.64 -24.53
CA THR A 40 -4.36 -2.75 -23.24
C THR A 40 -5.25 -3.38 -22.17
N GLN A 41 -6.52 -2.98 -22.09
CA GLN A 41 -7.50 -3.56 -21.17
C GLN A 41 -7.71 -5.06 -21.45
N THR A 42 -7.90 -5.45 -22.72
CA THR A 42 -8.02 -6.87 -23.11
C THR A 42 -6.78 -7.67 -22.73
N LYS A 43 -5.57 -7.14 -22.98
CA LYS A 43 -4.33 -7.80 -22.57
C LYS A 43 -4.28 -8.01 -21.05
N MET A 44 -4.66 -6.99 -20.28
CA MET A 44 -4.69 -7.09 -18.82
C MET A 44 -5.74 -8.10 -18.34
N TYR A 45 -6.92 -8.10 -18.94
CA TYR A 45 -7.97 -9.07 -18.64
C TYR A 45 -7.48 -10.51 -18.87
N ILE A 46 -6.84 -10.78 -20.02
CA ILE A 46 -6.25 -12.10 -20.32
C ILE A 46 -5.20 -12.46 -19.26
N GLN A 47 -4.30 -11.53 -18.91
CA GLN A 47 -3.28 -11.76 -17.88
C GLN A 47 -3.91 -12.11 -16.53
N LEU A 48 -4.99 -11.42 -16.15
CA LEU A 48 -5.68 -11.69 -14.89
C LEU A 48 -6.39 -13.04 -14.88
N GLN A 49 -6.98 -13.44 -16.01
CA GLN A 49 -7.54 -14.78 -16.18
C GLN A 49 -6.48 -15.87 -16.01
N GLU A 50 -5.27 -15.66 -16.54
CA GLU A 50 -4.14 -16.58 -16.32
C GLU A 50 -3.72 -16.64 -14.85
N ILE A 51 -3.69 -15.50 -14.15
CA ILE A 51 -3.40 -15.45 -12.71
C ILE A 51 -4.45 -16.20 -11.92
N ILE A 52 -5.74 -15.97 -12.20
CA ILE A 52 -6.85 -16.68 -11.54
C ILE A 52 -6.73 -18.19 -11.78
N LYS A 53 -6.40 -18.60 -13.00
CA LYS A 53 -6.18 -20.02 -13.33
C LYS A 53 -5.03 -20.64 -12.52
N LYS A 54 -3.99 -19.87 -12.18
CA LYS A 54 -2.89 -20.32 -11.32
C LYS A 54 -3.24 -20.36 -9.84
N ILE A 55 -4.14 -19.48 -9.39
CA ILE A 55 -4.60 -19.43 -7.98
C ILE A 55 -5.67 -20.48 -7.69
N THR A 56 -6.53 -20.79 -8.66
CA THR A 56 -7.67 -21.71 -8.47
C THR A 56 -7.27 -23.07 -7.87
N PRO A 57 -6.15 -23.71 -8.28
CA PRO A 57 -5.70 -24.97 -7.67
C PRO A 57 -5.27 -24.85 -6.19
N GLU A 58 -4.93 -23.64 -5.72
CA GLU A 58 -4.56 -23.38 -4.32
C GLU A 58 -5.78 -23.15 -3.42
N LEU A 59 -6.98 -23.11 -4.01
CA LEU A 59 -8.25 -23.02 -3.29
C LEU A 59 -8.65 -24.39 -2.73
N ALA A 60 -9.36 -24.39 -1.61
CA ALA A 60 -9.95 -25.63 -1.12
C ALA A 60 -10.97 -26.16 -2.16
N PRO A 61 -11.22 -27.49 -2.25
CA PRO A 61 -12.03 -28.08 -3.33
C PRO A 61 -13.45 -27.53 -3.52
N ALA A 62 -14.03 -26.89 -2.49
CA ALA A 62 -15.36 -26.26 -2.53
C ALA A 62 -15.31 -24.75 -2.27
N GLU A 63 -14.11 -24.16 -2.21
CA GLU A 63 -13.93 -22.72 -1.99
C GLU A 63 -14.09 -21.99 -3.33
N GLU A 64 -15.13 -21.18 -3.43
CA GLU A 64 -15.38 -20.36 -4.62
C GLU A 64 -14.90 -18.92 -4.41
N ILE A 65 -14.44 -18.31 -5.51
CA ILE A 65 -14.15 -16.88 -5.55
C ILE A 65 -15.48 -16.12 -5.69
N ILE A 66 -15.72 -15.19 -4.78
CA ILE A 66 -16.91 -14.34 -4.74
C ILE A 66 -16.66 -13.05 -5.52
N GLY A 67 -15.43 -12.54 -5.51
CA GLY A 67 -15.08 -11.36 -6.30
C GLY A 67 -13.65 -10.88 -6.13
N TYR A 68 -13.36 -9.80 -6.84
CA TYR A 68 -12.04 -9.23 -7.01
C TYR A 68 -12.06 -7.73 -6.71
N MET A 69 -10.99 -7.22 -6.11
CA MET A 69 -10.81 -5.79 -5.86
C MET A 69 -9.41 -5.35 -6.28
N PRO A 70 -9.31 -4.42 -7.23
CA PRO A 70 -8.03 -3.88 -7.66
C PRO A 70 -7.58 -2.76 -6.71
N PHE A 71 -6.28 -2.71 -6.40
CA PHE A 71 -5.65 -1.53 -5.83
C PHE A 71 -4.49 -1.09 -6.72
N THR A 72 -4.30 0.23 -6.79
CA THR A 72 -3.14 0.83 -7.45
C THR A 72 -2.49 1.84 -6.53
N ASN A 73 -1.21 2.13 -6.76
CA ASN A 73 -0.48 3.20 -6.06
C ASN A 73 -1.03 4.58 -6.47
N GLU A 74 -2.29 4.87 -6.13
CA GLU A 74 -2.78 6.24 -6.14
C GLU A 74 -2.13 6.98 -4.96
N ALA A 75 -1.91 8.29 -5.15
CA ALA A 75 -0.90 9.19 -4.56
C ALA A 75 -0.50 9.06 -3.06
N ASN A 76 -1.12 8.22 -2.23
CA ASN A 76 -0.84 8.08 -0.80
C ASN A 76 -0.82 6.63 -0.24
N SER A 77 -0.94 5.56 -1.03
CA SER A 77 -0.96 4.17 -0.49
C SER A 77 0.43 3.56 -0.19
N GLY A 78 1.49 4.37 -0.19
CA GLY A 78 2.88 3.88 -0.18
C GLY A 78 3.45 3.48 1.18
N MET A 79 2.75 3.73 2.29
CA MET A 79 3.40 3.66 3.62
C MET A 79 3.24 2.31 4.35
N GLY A 80 2.39 1.40 3.85
CA GLY A 80 2.11 0.12 4.53
C GLY A 80 2.45 -1.15 3.74
N THR A 81 2.44 -1.10 2.41
CA THR A 81 2.57 -2.30 1.54
C THR A 81 3.81 -2.25 0.64
N SER A 82 4.32 -1.03 0.40
CA SER A 82 5.52 -0.80 -0.37
C SER A 82 6.74 -0.85 0.55
N GLY A 83 7.28 -2.06 0.83
CA GLY A 83 8.61 -2.21 1.44
C GLY A 83 9.64 -1.21 0.87
N ILE A 84 10.67 -0.90 1.66
CA ILE A 84 11.57 0.30 1.66
C ILE A 84 12.06 0.83 0.29
N MET A 85 11.94 0.09 -0.82
CA MET A 85 12.37 0.52 -2.16
C MET A 85 11.27 0.53 -3.23
N GLY A 86 10.02 0.14 -2.93
CA GLY A 86 8.86 0.30 -3.84
C GLY A 86 8.96 -0.35 -5.23
N MET A 87 10.03 -1.11 -5.52
CA MET A 87 10.35 -1.66 -6.83
C MET A 87 10.72 -3.13 -6.68
N THR A 88 10.13 -3.99 -7.52
CA THR A 88 10.46 -5.41 -7.61
C THR A 88 11.53 -5.63 -8.67
N TYR A 89 12.55 -6.43 -8.37
CA TYR A 89 13.51 -6.89 -9.36
C TYR A 89 12.93 -8.07 -10.13
N VAL A 90 12.93 -7.98 -11.46
CA VAL A 90 12.16 -8.89 -12.33
C VAL A 90 13.10 -9.74 -13.17
N THR A 91 13.12 -11.05 -12.94
CA THR A 91 14.02 -11.99 -13.62
C THR A 91 13.30 -12.95 -14.54
N THR A 92 12.09 -13.37 -14.19
CA THR A 92 11.33 -14.35 -14.95
C THR A 92 10.82 -13.78 -16.29
N PRO A 93 10.70 -14.60 -17.35
CA PRO A 93 10.16 -14.14 -18.64
C PRO A 93 8.74 -13.57 -18.52
N GLU A 94 7.91 -14.17 -17.67
CA GLU A 94 6.51 -13.78 -17.47
C GLU A 94 6.40 -12.41 -16.80
N ALA A 95 7.11 -12.20 -15.68
CA ALA A 95 7.08 -10.92 -14.99
C ALA A 95 7.75 -9.80 -15.84
N LYS A 96 8.79 -10.13 -16.63
CA LYS A 96 9.39 -9.19 -17.61
C LYS A 96 8.37 -8.77 -18.66
N ASN A 97 7.65 -9.74 -19.23
CA ASN A 97 6.61 -9.46 -20.21
C ASN A 97 5.49 -8.59 -19.62
N TYR A 98 5.07 -8.83 -18.37
CA TYR A 98 4.10 -7.99 -17.68
C TYR A 98 4.62 -6.55 -17.51
N ARG A 99 5.84 -6.37 -16.97
CA ARG A 99 6.46 -5.05 -16.82
C ARG A 99 6.52 -4.30 -18.15
N ASP A 100 6.96 -4.97 -19.21
CA ASP A 100 7.18 -4.32 -20.50
C ASP A 100 5.88 -3.94 -21.21
N ASN A 101 4.79 -4.71 -20.99
CA ASN A 101 3.48 -4.40 -21.57
C ASN A 101 2.69 -3.35 -20.76
N PHE A 102 2.82 -3.32 -19.43
CA PHE A 102 1.97 -2.51 -18.56
C PHE A 102 2.72 -1.40 -17.80
N LEU A 103 4.05 -1.36 -17.90
CA LEU A 103 4.93 -0.39 -17.23
C LEU A 103 4.71 -0.32 -15.71
N ASP A 104 4.37 -1.45 -15.10
CA ASP A 104 4.09 -1.59 -13.68
C ASP A 104 5.19 -2.40 -13.00
N LEU A 105 5.73 -1.88 -11.89
CA LEU A 105 6.83 -2.50 -11.13
C LEU A 105 6.45 -2.94 -9.72
N ARG A 106 5.26 -2.54 -9.24
CA ARG A 106 4.66 -2.93 -7.95
C ARG A 106 3.30 -2.28 -7.65
N GLY A 107 2.77 -1.49 -8.58
CA GLY A 107 1.61 -0.65 -8.37
C GLY A 107 0.31 -1.44 -8.36
N ASN A 108 0.16 -2.40 -9.28
CA ASN A 108 -1.07 -3.18 -9.40
C ASN A 108 -1.09 -4.30 -8.35
N ARG A 109 -2.11 -4.25 -7.51
CA ARG A 109 -2.36 -5.19 -6.42
C ARG A 109 -3.78 -5.70 -6.54
N LEU A 110 -3.99 -6.96 -6.21
CA LEU A 110 -5.28 -7.62 -6.32
C LEU A 110 -5.63 -8.25 -4.97
N MET A 111 -6.83 -7.96 -4.50
CA MET A 111 -7.48 -8.72 -3.43
C MET A 111 -8.57 -9.58 -4.03
N ILE A 112 -8.51 -10.88 -3.75
CA ILE A 112 -9.50 -11.86 -4.12
C ILE A 112 -10.27 -12.24 -2.85
N PHE A 113 -11.59 -12.20 -2.95
CA PHE A 113 -12.50 -12.56 -1.87
C PHE A 113 -13.10 -13.93 -2.18
N THR A 114 -12.99 -14.86 -1.24
CA THR A 114 -13.63 -16.18 -1.32
C THR A 114 -14.67 -16.32 -0.23
N GLN A 115 -15.32 -17.48 -0.15
CA GLN A 115 -16.21 -17.79 0.97
C GLN A 115 -15.45 -17.91 2.30
N GLU A 116 -14.13 -18.17 2.26
CA GLU A 116 -13.33 -18.64 3.39
C GLU A 116 -12.22 -17.67 3.81
N ARG A 117 -11.64 -16.93 2.87
CA ARG A 117 -10.44 -16.11 3.11
C ARG A 117 -10.31 -14.95 2.11
N MET A 118 -9.43 -14.02 2.46
CA MET A 118 -8.91 -13.04 1.51
C MET A 118 -7.55 -13.48 1.00
N ILE A 119 -7.34 -13.29 -0.30
CA ILE A 119 -6.06 -13.52 -0.95
C ILE A 119 -5.56 -12.19 -1.49
N PHE A 120 -4.45 -11.70 -0.97
CA PHE A 120 -3.80 -10.49 -1.44
C PHE A 120 -2.54 -10.81 -2.22
N MET A 121 -2.35 -10.14 -3.35
CA MET A 121 -1.12 -10.25 -4.13
C MET A 121 -0.74 -8.92 -4.77
N VAL A 122 0.56 -8.70 -4.87
CA VAL A 122 1.14 -7.75 -5.80
C VAL A 122 1.35 -8.51 -7.11
N ILE A 123 0.77 -8.03 -8.21
CA ILE A 123 0.73 -8.80 -9.46
C ILE A 123 2.13 -9.20 -9.92
N ILE A 124 3.07 -8.26 -9.96
CA ILE A 124 4.43 -8.55 -10.42
C ILE A 124 5.19 -9.51 -9.50
N ASP A 125 4.98 -9.44 -8.18
CA ASP A 125 5.63 -10.32 -7.21
C ASP A 125 5.12 -11.76 -7.38
N PHE A 126 3.82 -11.92 -7.64
CA PHE A 126 3.20 -13.21 -7.95
C PHE A 126 3.73 -13.78 -9.28
N LEU A 127 3.87 -12.97 -10.32
CA LEU A 127 4.43 -13.44 -11.59
C LEU A 127 5.90 -13.86 -11.47
N GLU A 128 6.65 -13.23 -10.56
CA GLU A 128 8.07 -13.50 -10.35
C GLU A 128 8.30 -14.73 -9.46
N THR A 129 7.55 -14.87 -8.37
CA THR A 129 7.83 -15.85 -7.30
C THR A 129 6.68 -16.80 -7.01
N GLN A 130 5.52 -16.61 -7.65
CA GLN A 130 4.26 -17.29 -7.33
C GLN A 130 3.80 -17.09 -5.88
N SER A 131 4.29 -16.05 -5.21
CA SER A 131 3.94 -15.73 -3.83
C SER A 131 2.68 -14.86 -3.75
N PHE A 132 1.84 -15.18 -2.77
CA PHE A 132 0.66 -14.40 -2.39
C PHE A 132 0.42 -14.54 -0.89
N PHE A 133 -0.38 -13.64 -0.33
CA PHE A 133 -0.78 -13.66 1.07
C PHE A 133 -2.21 -14.19 1.15
N SER A 134 -2.41 -15.27 1.91
CA SER A 134 -3.72 -15.88 2.10
C SER A 134 -4.10 -15.84 3.58
N HIS A 135 -5.26 -15.25 3.87
CA HIS A 135 -5.68 -14.94 5.22
C HIS A 135 -7.13 -15.36 5.49
N PRO A 136 -7.38 -16.40 6.30
CA PRO A 136 -8.74 -16.76 6.67
C PRO A 136 -9.41 -15.61 7.40
N TYR A 137 -10.71 -15.45 7.22
CA TYR A 137 -11.45 -14.35 7.85
C TYR A 137 -11.36 -14.38 9.38
N GLU A 138 -11.23 -15.57 9.98
CA GLU A 138 -11.07 -15.72 11.43
C GLU A 138 -9.74 -15.13 11.95
N SER A 139 -8.76 -14.88 11.08
CA SER A 139 -7.47 -14.27 11.47
C SER A 139 -7.52 -12.74 11.59
N ILE A 140 -8.67 -12.13 11.29
CA ILE A 140 -8.90 -10.69 11.27
C ILE A 140 -9.71 -10.31 12.49
N ASP A 141 -9.09 -9.58 13.41
CA ASP A 141 -9.75 -9.18 14.66
C ASP A 141 -10.82 -8.10 14.40
N GLY A 142 -10.57 -7.21 13.44
CA GLY A 142 -11.49 -6.16 13.04
C GLY A 142 -11.01 -5.38 11.83
N ILE A 143 -11.96 -4.72 11.17
CA ILE A 143 -11.74 -3.91 9.97
C ILE A 143 -12.13 -2.47 10.28
N ARG A 144 -11.17 -1.56 10.14
CA ARG A 144 -11.43 -0.13 10.10
C ARG A 144 -11.88 0.24 8.69
N PHE A 145 -13.11 0.70 8.56
CA PHE A 145 -13.66 1.15 7.28
C PHE A 145 -14.28 2.54 7.42
N GLU A 146 -13.48 3.57 7.13
CA GLU A 146 -13.82 4.96 7.45
C GLU A 146 -14.05 5.78 6.18
N LYS A 147 -15.13 6.56 6.15
CA LYS A 147 -15.41 7.53 5.09
C LYS A 147 -14.77 8.88 5.39
N HIS A 148 -14.08 9.43 4.40
CA HIS A 148 -13.55 10.78 4.41
C HIS A 148 -14.17 11.62 3.28
N GLN A 149 -14.27 12.93 3.51
CA GLN A 149 -14.85 13.86 2.55
C GLN A 149 -14.10 15.19 2.57
N VAL A 150 -13.67 15.67 1.40
CA VAL A 150 -13.15 17.04 1.23
C VAL A 150 -14.02 17.80 0.24
N GLY A 151 -14.33 19.05 0.57
CA GLY A 151 -14.94 19.98 -0.38
C GLY A 151 -13.87 20.73 -1.14
N TYR A 152 -13.98 20.82 -2.46
CA TYR A 152 -13.10 21.65 -3.29
C TYR A 152 -13.93 22.54 -4.22
N PHE A 153 -13.34 23.65 -4.65
CA PHE A 153 -13.93 24.54 -5.63
C PHE A 153 -13.50 24.09 -7.02
N ASP A 154 -14.49 23.82 -7.88
CA ASP A 154 -14.25 23.53 -9.29
C ASP A 154 -14.18 24.85 -10.06
N TRP A 155 -12.96 25.29 -10.31
CA TRP A 155 -12.62 26.47 -11.10
C TRP A 155 -12.58 26.16 -12.60
N ASP A 156 -13.59 25.44 -13.11
CA ASP A 156 -13.68 25.20 -14.55
C ASP A 156 -13.84 26.55 -15.27
N ASN A 157 -12.92 26.86 -16.19
CA ASN A 157 -12.73 28.16 -16.86
C ASN A 157 -13.95 28.67 -17.67
N ARG A 158 -15.07 27.94 -17.64
CA ARG A 158 -16.29 28.22 -18.41
C ARG A 158 -17.45 28.77 -17.57
N LYS A 159 -17.30 28.95 -16.25
CA LYS A 159 -18.37 29.48 -15.38
C LYS A 159 -17.91 30.66 -14.54
N PHE A 160 -18.79 31.67 -14.44
CA PHE A 160 -18.54 32.91 -13.68
C PHE A 160 -18.50 32.70 -12.16
N LEU A 161 -19.10 31.63 -11.64
CA LEU A 161 -19.07 31.27 -10.21
C LEU A 161 -18.56 29.83 -10.03
N PRO A 162 -17.55 29.60 -9.19
CA PRO A 162 -17.01 28.26 -8.94
C PRO A 162 -18.04 27.40 -8.20
N LYS A 163 -18.25 26.16 -8.67
CA LYS A 163 -19.15 25.21 -8.01
C LYS A 163 -18.39 24.42 -6.95
N ARG A 164 -18.90 24.38 -5.72
CA ARG A 164 -18.36 23.51 -4.67
C ARG A 164 -18.68 22.05 -5.02
N LYS A 165 -17.65 21.22 -5.17
CA LYS A 165 -17.74 19.77 -5.33
C LYS A 165 -17.23 19.08 -4.07
N LYS A 166 -17.68 17.84 -3.87
CA LYS A 166 -17.23 16.97 -2.79
C LYS A 166 -16.47 15.82 -3.41
N LEU A 167 -15.30 15.51 -2.86
CA LEU A 167 -14.55 14.30 -3.14
C LEU A 167 -14.65 13.40 -1.91
N ASN A 168 -15.16 12.19 -2.11
CA ASN A 168 -15.26 11.15 -1.09
C ASN A 168 -14.13 10.14 -1.32
N TRP A 169 -13.47 9.70 -0.25
CA TRP A 169 -12.60 8.53 -0.26
C TRP A 169 -12.81 7.76 1.02
N TYR A 170 -12.38 6.50 1.04
CA TYR A 170 -12.52 5.64 2.21
C TYR A 170 -11.16 5.06 2.57
N THR A 171 -10.93 4.86 3.86
CA THR A 171 -9.76 4.14 4.36
C THR A 171 -10.21 2.74 4.74
N LEU A 172 -9.60 1.74 4.11
CA LEU A 172 -9.72 0.33 4.48
C LEU A 172 -8.44 -0.08 5.20
N ASP A 173 -8.58 -0.45 6.48
CA ASP A 173 -7.45 -0.84 7.31
C ASP A 173 -7.81 -2.06 8.17
N PHE A 174 -7.04 -3.14 8.06
CA PHE A 174 -7.19 -4.31 8.92
C PHE A 174 -5.85 -5.02 9.12
N GLN A 175 -5.77 -5.81 10.19
CA GLN A 175 -4.65 -6.72 10.43
C GLN A 175 -5.14 -8.16 10.24
N ALA A 176 -4.40 -8.96 9.48
CA ALA A 176 -4.63 -10.39 9.35
C ALA A 176 -3.38 -11.15 9.76
N GLY A 177 -3.45 -11.85 10.90
CA GLY A 177 -2.26 -12.46 11.50
C GLY A 177 -1.17 -11.43 11.81
N LYS A 178 -0.02 -11.51 11.14
CA LYS A 178 1.12 -10.59 11.30
C LYS A 178 1.15 -9.45 10.27
N ASN A 179 0.27 -9.50 9.27
CA ASN A 179 0.29 -8.57 8.16
C ASN A 179 -0.74 -7.45 8.38
N VAL A 180 -0.32 -6.22 8.11
CA VAL A 180 -1.17 -5.04 8.16
C VAL A 180 -1.50 -4.61 6.74
N PHE A 181 -2.78 -4.40 6.48
CA PHE A 181 -3.29 -3.93 5.20
C PHE A 181 -3.89 -2.55 5.40
N THR A 182 -3.47 -1.59 4.59
CA THR A 182 -4.01 -0.23 4.63
C THR A 182 -4.09 0.29 3.20
N GLU A 183 -5.32 0.53 2.74
CA GLU A 183 -5.60 0.98 1.38
C GLU A 183 -6.59 2.15 1.40
N ILE A 184 -6.47 3.01 0.38
CA ILE A 184 -7.42 4.09 0.14
C ILE A 184 -8.33 3.65 -1.00
N LEU A 185 -9.63 3.69 -0.77
CA LEU A 185 -10.66 3.30 -1.71
C LEU A 185 -11.39 4.52 -2.25
N GLN A 186 -11.63 4.52 -3.56
CA GLN A 186 -12.60 5.40 -4.19
C GLN A 186 -14.03 4.94 -3.86
N GLU A 187 -15.01 5.82 -4.10
CA GLU A 187 -16.40 5.56 -3.73
C GLU A 187 -16.98 4.27 -4.34
N LYS A 188 -16.62 3.93 -5.58
CA LYS A 188 -17.06 2.68 -6.23
C LYS A 188 -16.46 1.43 -5.57
N GLU A 189 -15.17 1.48 -5.26
CA GLU A 189 -14.45 0.36 -4.64
C GLU A 189 -14.93 0.16 -3.20
N ALA A 190 -15.19 1.25 -2.49
CA ALA A 190 -15.78 1.23 -1.15
C ALA A 190 -17.18 0.60 -1.15
N GLN A 191 -18.02 0.89 -2.16
CA GLN A 191 -19.33 0.26 -2.32
C GLN A 191 -19.20 -1.25 -2.59
N GLN A 192 -18.25 -1.65 -3.43
CA GLN A 192 -17.96 -3.06 -3.70
C GLN A 192 -17.43 -3.79 -2.46
N PHE A 193 -16.57 -3.15 -1.66
CA PHE A 193 -16.13 -3.73 -0.38
C PHE A 193 -17.30 -3.89 0.59
N ALA A 194 -18.18 -2.90 0.67
CA ALA A 194 -19.37 -2.96 1.53
C ALA A 194 -20.34 -4.07 1.12
N SER A 195 -20.47 -4.38 -0.18
CA SER A 195 -21.24 -5.56 -0.60
C SER A 195 -20.57 -6.85 -0.14
N TYR A 196 -19.25 -7.00 -0.29
CA TYR A 196 -18.54 -8.18 0.23
C TYR A 196 -18.66 -8.35 1.75
N LEU A 197 -18.58 -7.27 2.53
CA LEU A 197 -18.83 -7.30 3.98
C LEU A 197 -20.23 -7.83 4.33
N THR A 198 -21.21 -7.64 3.44
CA THR A 198 -22.60 -8.05 3.67
C THR A 198 -22.89 -9.46 3.16
N ASP A 199 -22.33 -9.80 2.00
CA ASP A 199 -22.65 -11.00 1.23
C ASP A 199 -21.82 -12.21 1.66
N ILE A 200 -20.61 -12.01 2.17
CA ILE A 200 -19.71 -13.09 2.59
C ILE A 200 -19.94 -13.37 4.09
N PRO A 201 -20.53 -14.52 4.48
CA PRO A 201 -20.95 -14.75 5.87
C PRO A 201 -19.81 -14.68 6.89
N LYS A 202 -18.63 -15.24 6.56
CA LYS A 202 -17.46 -15.23 7.43
C LYS A 202 -16.85 -13.83 7.58
N LEU A 203 -16.82 -13.05 6.51
CA LEU A 203 -16.35 -11.67 6.55
C LEU A 203 -17.32 -10.76 7.32
N LYS A 204 -18.63 -10.97 7.17
CA LYS A 204 -19.67 -10.26 7.93
C LYS A 204 -19.54 -10.41 9.44
N ALA A 205 -19.02 -11.56 9.89
CA ALA A 205 -18.78 -11.82 11.31
C ALA A 205 -17.60 -11.01 11.88
N VAL A 206 -16.74 -10.43 11.03
CA VAL A 206 -15.62 -9.58 11.45
C VAL A 206 -16.15 -8.22 11.89
N THR A 207 -15.70 -7.75 13.05
CA THR A 207 -16.10 -6.44 13.58
C THR A 207 -15.66 -5.33 12.65
N THR A 208 -16.59 -4.50 12.17
CA THR A 208 -16.28 -3.33 11.34
C THR A 208 -16.59 -2.05 12.12
N ASP A 209 -15.57 -1.22 12.37
CA ASP A 209 -15.74 0.06 13.05
C ASP A 209 -14.78 1.14 12.50
N ASN A 210 -14.66 2.27 13.18
CA ASN A 210 -13.76 3.37 12.80
C ASN A 210 -12.42 3.31 13.55
N ARG A 211 -12.08 2.20 14.22
CA ARG A 211 -10.89 2.08 15.07
C ARG A 211 -9.91 1.09 14.47
N THR A 212 -8.62 1.36 14.63
CA THR A 212 -7.58 0.46 14.17
C THR A 212 -7.43 -0.69 15.18
N HIS A 213 -7.72 -1.91 14.75
CA HIS A 213 -7.51 -3.13 15.53
C HIS A 213 -6.12 -3.69 15.26
N ARG A 214 -5.30 -3.80 16.31
CA ARG A 214 -3.95 -4.40 16.26
C ARG A 214 -3.69 -5.29 17.47
N LYS A 215 -2.95 -6.38 17.27
CA LYS A 215 -2.58 -7.30 18.37
C LYS A 215 -1.45 -6.74 19.25
N ASN A 216 -0.48 -6.04 18.67
CA ASN A 216 0.68 -5.54 19.39
C ASN A 216 0.61 -4.03 19.63
N LEU A 217 1.01 -3.61 20.83
CA LEU A 217 1.10 -2.20 21.20
C LEU A 217 2.13 -1.43 20.36
N PHE A 218 3.23 -2.08 19.99
CA PHE A 218 4.22 -1.51 19.08
C PHE A 218 3.65 -1.26 17.68
N ASP A 219 2.90 -2.21 17.13
CA ASP A 219 2.26 -2.06 15.81
C ASP A 219 1.20 -0.94 15.85
N TYR A 220 0.51 -0.78 16.97
CA TYR A 220 -0.43 0.33 17.19
C TYR A 220 0.28 1.70 17.21
N LEU A 221 1.46 1.79 17.86
CA LEU A 221 2.24 3.03 17.93
C LEU A 221 2.86 3.42 16.58
N PHE A 222 3.38 2.46 15.81
CA PHE A 222 4.05 2.73 14.53
C PHE A 222 3.09 2.83 13.34
N SER A 223 1.89 2.24 13.40
CA SER A 223 0.87 2.40 12.35
C SER A 223 0.10 3.73 12.45
N ASN A 224 0.07 4.37 13.61
CA ASN A 224 -0.49 5.71 13.75
C ASN A 224 0.58 6.75 13.39
N THR A 225 0.62 7.13 12.11
CA THR A 225 1.61 8.05 11.54
C THR A 225 1.68 9.40 12.27
N HIS A 226 0.53 9.89 12.78
CA HIS A 226 0.48 11.14 13.54
C HIS A 226 1.13 10.99 14.92
N LEU A 227 0.89 9.86 15.60
CA LEU A 227 1.50 9.56 16.89
C LEU A 227 3.01 9.30 16.72
N ALA A 228 3.40 8.52 15.72
CA ALA A 228 4.81 8.28 15.37
C ALA A 228 5.55 9.58 15.06
N TYR A 229 4.94 10.47 14.26
CA TYR A 229 5.51 11.79 13.95
C TYR A 229 5.67 12.66 15.20
N ASN A 230 4.68 12.70 16.08
CA ASN A 230 4.74 13.46 17.32
C ASN A 230 5.79 12.89 18.30
N LEU A 231 5.92 11.56 18.40
CA LEU A 231 6.96 10.92 19.20
C LEU A 231 8.35 11.19 18.62
N PHE A 232 8.51 11.11 17.31
CA PHE A 232 9.77 11.41 16.64
C PHE A 232 10.19 12.87 16.84
N ASN A 233 9.26 13.82 16.67
CA ASN A 233 9.51 15.22 16.97
C ASN A 233 9.84 15.45 18.45
N GLY A 234 9.10 14.81 19.37
CA GLY A 234 9.37 14.87 20.80
C GLY A 234 10.78 14.36 21.15
N PHE A 235 11.18 13.24 20.56
CA PHE A 235 12.53 12.69 20.71
C PHE A 235 13.60 13.65 20.19
N PHE A 236 13.40 14.28 19.03
CA PHE A 236 14.34 15.26 18.48
C PHE A 236 14.42 16.54 19.33
N ILE A 237 13.30 17.02 19.86
CA ILE A 237 13.28 18.17 20.77
C ILE A 237 14.06 17.83 22.05
N LEU A 238 13.85 16.65 22.62
CA LEU A 238 14.61 16.19 23.80
C LEU A 238 16.10 16.03 23.50
N LEU A 239 16.46 15.51 22.33
CA LEU A 239 17.84 15.36 21.90
C LEU A 239 18.52 16.72 21.73
N ILE A 240 17.86 17.68 21.07
CA ILE A 240 18.36 19.06 20.94
C ILE A 240 18.48 19.72 22.32
N ALA A 241 17.46 19.60 23.18
CA ALA A 241 17.50 20.13 24.54
C ALA A 241 18.66 19.53 25.34
N SER A 242 18.90 18.22 25.23
CA SER A 242 20.02 17.55 25.89
C SER A 242 21.38 18.06 25.40
N LEU A 243 21.53 18.29 24.09
CA LEU A 243 22.74 18.86 23.49
C LEU A 243 22.96 20.30 23.94
N LEU A 244 21.90 21.11 24.03
CA LEU A 244 21.96 22.49 24.51
C LEU A 244 22.32 22.55 25.99
N ILE A 245 21.75 21.68 26.83
CA ILE A 245 22.08 21.57 28.26
C ILE A 245 23.54 21.14 28.42
N TYR A 246 23.99 20.14 27.65
CA TYR A 246 25.37 19.69 27.67
C TYR A 246 26.34 20.79 27.22
N PHE A 247 25.99 21.53 26.16
CA PHE A 247 26.77 22.67 25.69
C PHE A 247 26.83 23.79 26.73
N ALA A 248 25.71 24.15 27.35
CA ALA A 248 25.66 25.12 28.44
C ALA A 248 26.52 24.68 29.63
N TYR A 249 26.49 23.40 29.99
CA TYR A 249 27.35 22.83 31.03
C TYR A 249 28.84 22.95 30.67
N LEU A 250 29.24 22.68 29.43
CA LEU A 250 30.63 22.86 28.97
C LEU A 250 31.09 24.32 29.04
N VAL A 251 30.21 25.26 28.66
CA VAL A 251 30.48 26.71 28.75
C VAL A 251 30.60 27.15 30.20
N LEU A 252 29.68 26.75 31.07
CA LEU A 252 29.65 27.14 32.49
C LEU A 252 30.82 26.56 33.30
N THR A 253 31.29 25.35 32.94
CA THR A 253 32.43 24.71 33.61
C THR A 253 33.79 25.16 33.06
N GLY A 254 33.82 26.07 32.08
CA GLY A 254 35.07 26.56 31.47
C GLY A 254 35.81 25.49 30.66
N LYS A 255 35.18 24.35 30.38
CA LYS A 255 35.72 23.27 29.53
C LYS A 255 35.54 23.58 28.05
N THR A 256 35.80 24.82 27.64
CA THR A 256 35.66 25.29 26.25
C THR A 256 36.97 25.20 25.47
N ASN A 257 37.87 24.28 25.84
CA ASN A 257 39.00 23.95 24.98
C ASN A 257 38.51 22.97 23.91
N ILE A 258 37.86 23.50 22.88
CA ILE A 258 37.43 22.76 21.68
C ILE A 258 38.58 21.90 21.12
N ILE A 259 39.82 22.33 21.30
CA ILE A 259 41.05 21.62 20.92
C ILE A 259 41.28 20.35 21.75
N GLU A 260 41.00 20.35 23.06
CA GLU A 260 41.08 19.13 23.89
C GLU A 260 39.94 18.17 23.57
N TRP A 261 38.73 18.68 23.34
CA TRP A 261 37.58 17.86 22.96
C TRP A 261 37.79 17.19 21.59
N ILE A 262 38.33 17.89 20.59
CA ILE A 262 38.73 17.29 19.30
C ILE A 262 39.84 16.24 19.49
N LYS A 263 40.79 16.46 20.42
CA LYS A 263 41.82 15.47 20.77
C LYS A 263 41.24 14.23 21.47
N GLU A 264 40.25 14.39 22.35
CA GLU A 264 39.54 13.27 22.99
C GLU A 264 38.66 12.50 21.99
N MET A 265 37.91 13.19 21.13
CA MET A 265 37.12 12.55 20.07
C MET A 265 38.00 11.80 19.06
N ASN A 266 39.17 12.33 18.72
CA ASN A 266 40.16 11.62 17.89
C ASN A 266 40.80 10.42 18.62
N LYS A 267 40.95 10.47 19.96
CA LYS A 267 41.34 9.30 20.77
C LYS A 267 40.25 8.23 20.78
N ILE A 268 38.97 8.62 20.86
CA ILE A 268 37.83 7.69 20.79
C ILE A 268 37.77 7.04 19.40
N ASN A 269 37.97 7.80 18.32
CA ASN A 269 38.05 7.26 16.96
C ASN A 269 39.25 6.32 16.75
N ALA A 270 40.40 6.60 17.36
CA ALA A 270 41.55 5.69 17.37
C ALA A 270 41.26 4.39 18.15
N GLY A 271 40.46 4.46 19.23
CA GLY A 271 39.96 3.30 19.97
C GLY A 271 38.96 2.45 19.18
N THR A 272 38.07 3.08 18.40
CA THR A 272 37.12 2.36 17.53
C THR A 272 37.80 1.63 16.38
N SER A 273 38.96 2.10 15.91
CA SER A 273 39.80 1.35 14.95
C SER A 273 40.34 0.05 15.56
N SER A 274 40.67 0.04 16.85
CA SER A 274 41.08 -1.17 17.58
C SER A 274 39.90 -2.14 17.77
N LEU A 275 38.70 -1.62 18.04
CA LEU A 275 37.46 -2.40 18.11
C LEU A 275 37.05 -2.99 16.74
N MET A 276 37.24 -2.27 15.63
CA MET A 276 37.04 -2.79 14.28
C MET A 276 38.06 -3.88 13.91
N ILE A 277 39.30 -3.80 14.40
CA ILE A 277 40.32 -4.84 14.20
C ILE A 277 39.98 -6.10 15.00
N VAL A 278 39.49 -5.94 16.24
CA VAL A 278 39.01 -7.07 17.06
C VAL A 278 37.76 -7.70 16.44
N LEU A 279 36.81 -6.91 15.91
CA LEU A 279 35.63 -7.41 15.19
C LEU A 279 35.99 -8.09 13.86
N LYS A 280 37.01 -7.61 13.13
CA LYS A 280 37.50 -8.29 11.92
C LYS A 280 38.13 -9.66 12.21
N ASN A 281 38.86 -9.79 13.32
CA ASN A 281 39.47 -11.06 13.73
C ASN A 281 38.48 -12.04 14.37
N LEU A 282 37.29 -11.58 14.77
CA LEU A 282 36.19 -12.42 15.26
C LEU A 282 35.27 -12.93 14.12
N ILE A 283 35.40 -12.36 12.91
CA ILE A 283 34.58 -12.68 11.73
C ILE A 283 35.38 -13.44 10.65
N SER A 284 36.68 -13.69 10.87
CA SER A 284 37.51 -14.63 10.10
C SER A 284 37.61 -15.98 10.80
#